data_AF-A0A934YFN2-F1
#
_entry.id   AF-A0A934YFN2-F1
#
_cell.length_a   1.000
_cell.length_b   1.000
_cell.length_c   1.000
_cell.angle_alpha   90.00
_cell.angle_beta   90.00
_cell.angle_gamma   90.00
#
_symmetry.space_group_name_H-M   'P 1'
#
loop_
_entity.id
_entity.type
_entity.pdbx_description
1 polymer ?
#
loop_
_entity_poly.entity_id
_entity_poly.type
_entity_poly.pdbx_seq_one_letter_code
_entity_poly.pdbx_strand_id
1 'polypeptide(L)'
;MTTRSQHDGRTVRRPRWNARRSWRAARGVTLVDVMNLVVVAASVSAVGMYATARYISHTKTTEAVSEVAALGKGAAEYYDTSDSAQPAGATVAAKRAMRRFPASSKDSVPADPLDVRGKRYQSSSADWARSPWKELGFSVAQPQYYAYSFTSEGTGFQAQAKGIARGDLNGNGTRSMFYVPITPGADAHALVGNLVTEDSEE
;
A
#
# COMPACT_ATOMS: atom_id res chain seq x y z
N MET A 1 -63.85 -44.61 48.60
CA MET A 1 -64.07 -43.44 49.46
C MET A 1 -63.09 -42.36 49.00
N THR A 2 -63.54 -41.38 48.20
CA THR A 2 -63.83 -39.98 48.62
C THR A 2 -62.57 -39.33 49.25
N THR A 3 -61.93 -38.30 48.71
CA THR A 3 -62.50 -36.99 48.35
C THR A 3 -61.61 -36.15 47.41
N ARG A 4 -62.33 -35.36 46.61
CA ARG A 4 -62.03 -34.18 45.77
C ARG A 4 -61.28 -33.05 46.49
N SER A 5 -60.36 -32.35 45.80
CA SER A 5 -60.11 -30.89 45.91
C SER A 5 -59.13 -30.45 44.81
N GLN A 6 -59.58 -29.88 43.69
CA GLN A 6 -59.59 -28.43 43.42
C GLN A 6 -58.30 -27.67 43.79
N HIS A 7 -57.53 -27.28 42.77
CA HIS A 7 -56.75 -26.05 42.70
C HIS A 7 -56.47 -25.77 41.21
N ASP A 8 -57.26 -24.93 40.57
CA ASP A 8 -57.10 -23.47 40.47
C ASP A 8 -56.35 -23.11 39.18
N GLY A 9 -57.15 -22.89 38.14
CA GLY A 9 -56.72 -22.47 36.83
C GLY A 9 -56.26 -21.02 36.85
N ARG A 10 -54.96 -20.82 37.05
CA ARG A 10 -54.32 -19.53 36.74
C ARG A 10 -54.18 -19.38 35.23
N THR A 11 -55.22 -18.79 34.64
CA THR A 11 -55.15 -18.25 33.28
C THR A 11 -54.16 -17.08 33.28
N VAL A 12 -52.95 -17.34 32.79
CA VAL A 12 -51.94 -16.30 32.54
C VAL A 12 -52.51 -15.37 31.46
N ARG A 13 -53.00 -14.20 31.89
CA ARG A 13 -53.42 -13.12 30.98
C ARG A 13 -52.21 -12.64 30.19
N ARG A 14 -52.08 -13.11 28.96
CA ARG A 14 -51.08 -12.60 28.01
C ARG A 14 -51.30 -11.10 27.83
N PRO A 15 -50.25 -10.26 27.84
CA PRO A 15 -50.38 -8.85 27.52
C PRO A 15 -50.96 -8.74 26.11
N ARG A 16 -52.13 -8.09 25.97
CA ARG A 16 -52.65 -7.67 24.67
C ARG A 16 -51.68 -6.62 24.16
N TRP A 17 -50.72 -7.04 23.34
CA TRP A 17 -49.96 -6.17 22.46
C TRP A 17 -50.98 -5.43 21.59
N ASN A 18 -51.31 -4.20 21.98
CA ASN A 18 -52.02 -3.28 21.13
C ASN A 18 -51.09 -2.94 19.96
N ALA A 19 -51.15 -3.76 18.93
CA ALA A 19 -50.62 -3.44 17.61
C ALA A 19 -51.42 -2.24 17.08
N ARG A 20 -51.00 -1.04 17.49
CA ARG A 20 -51.38 0.20 16.82
C ARG A 20 -50.72 0.15 15.45
N ARG A 21 -51.40 -0.50 14.50
CA ARG A 21 -51.21 -0.24 13.07
C ARG A 21 -51.67 1.20 12.83
N SER A 22 -50.81 2.17 13.10
CA SER A 22 -50.95 3.50 12.51
C SER A 22 -50.60 3.34 11.04
N TRP A 23 -51.62 3.18 10.22
CA TRP A 23 -51.50 3.25 8.78
C TRP A 23 -50.82 4.56 8.42
N ARG A 24 -49.74 4.43 7.65
CA ARG A 24 -48.95 5.52 7.11
C ARG A 24 -49.89 6.52 6.45
N ALA A 25 -49.94 7.74 6.98
CA ALA A 25 -50.47 8.86 6.22
C ALA A 25 -49.57 8.99 4.99
N ALA A 26 -50.08 8.61 3.82
CA ALA A 26 -49.42 8.84 2.55
C ALA A 26 -49.41 10.36 2.31
N ARG A 27 -48.41 11.04 2.86
CA ARG A 27 -48.10 12.42 2.50
C ARG A 27 -47.59 12.38 1.06
N GLY A 28 -48.28 13.09 0.16
CA GLY A 28 -47.83 13.24 -1.22
C GLY A 28 -46.47 13.91 -1.24
N VAL A 29 -45.55 13.39 -2.05
CA VAL A 29 -44.25 14.03 -2.30
C VAL A 29 -44.50 15.34 -3.02
N THR A 30 -44.12 16.46 -2.40
CA THR A 30 -44.25 17.77 -3.06
C THR A 30 -43.04 18.06 -3.93
N LEU A 31 -43.19 18.95 -4.91
CA LEU A 31 -42.06 19.41 -5.73
C LEU A 31 -40.96 20.03 -4.86
N VAL A 32 -41.34 20.73 -3.79
CA VAL A 32 -40.41 21.34 -2.83
C VAL A 32 -39.60 20.28 -2.08
N ASP A 33 -40.22 19.16 -1.68
CA ASP A 33 -39.51 18.06 -1.04
C ASP A 33 -38.44 17.46 -1.98
N VAL A 34 -38.77 17.32 -3.26
CA VAL A 34 -37.82 16.82 -4.28
C VAL A 34 -36.67 17.81 -4.48
N MET A 35 -36.95 19.11 -4.59
CA MET A 35 -35.91 20.13 -4.77
C MET A 35 -34.95 20.18 -3.58
N ASN A 36 -35.47 20.17 -2.36
CA ASN A 36 -34.64 20.13 -1.15
C ASN A 36 -33.79 18.86 -1.08
N LEU A 37 -34.36 17.71 -1.46
CA LEU A 37 -33.60 16.45 -1.51
C LEU A 37 -32.46 16.52 -2.52
N VAL A 38 -32.70 17.08 -3.71
CA VAL A 38 -31.66 17.26 -4.74
C VAL A 38 -30.54 18.16 -4.24
N VAL A 39 -30.86 19.27 -3.56
CA VAL A 39 -29.86 20.19 -3.00
C VAL A 39 -28.98 19.48 -1.97
N VAL A 40 -29.60 18.78 -1.01
CA VAL A 40 -28.85 18.03 0.02
C VAL A 40 -28.00 16.94 -0.62
N ALA A 41 -28.55 16.18 -1.58
CA ALA A 41 -27.83 15.14 -2.29
C ALA A 41 -26.62 15.69 -3.07
N ALA A 42 -26.77 16.85 -3.73
CA ALA A 42 -25.69 17.51 -4.45
C ALA A 42 -24.56 17.94 -3.50
N SER A 43 -24.90 18.57 -2.36
CA SER A 43 -23.91 18.99 -1.36
C SER A 43 -23.15 17.80 -0.76
N VAL A 44 -23.85 16.73 -0.38
CA VAL A 44 -23.21 15.51 0.17
C VAL A 44 -22.31 14.84 -0.87
N SER A 45 -22.76 14.78 -2.12
CA SER A 45 -21.97 14.18 -3.21
C SER A 45 -20.67 14.94 -3.45
N ALA A 46 -20.70 16.27 -3.46
CA ALA A 46 -19.52 17.09 -3.66
C ALA A 46 -18.46 16.86 -2.57
N VAL A 47 -18.87 16.84 -1.30
CA VAL A 47 -17.97 16.55 -0.17
C VAL A 47 -17.43 15.12 -0.25
N GLY A 48 -18.29 14.16 -0.58
CA GLY A 48 -17.90 12.75 -0.73
C GLY A 48 -16.85 12.53 -1.82
N MET A 49 -17.00 13.18 -2.98
CA MET A 49 -16.03 13.11 -4.07
C MET A 49 -14.66 13.64 -3.65
N TYR A 50 -14.62 14.81 -3.01
CA TYR A 50 -13.38 15.41 -2.55
C TYR A 50 -12.64 14.53 -1.52
N ALA A 51 -13.37 14.01 -0.52
CA ALA A 51 -12.81 13.13 0.49
C ALA A 51 -12.25 11.83 -0.12
N THR A 52 -12.98 11.25 -1.08
CA THR A 52 -12.55 10.04 -1.78
C THR A 52 -11.31 10.27 -2.64
N ALA A 53 -11.25 11.39 -3.37
CA ALA A 53 -10.09 11.77 -4.18
C ALA A 53 -8.84 11.93 -3.31
N ARG A 54 -8.95 12.66 -2.18
CA ARG A 54 -7.85 12.84 -1.23
C ARG A 54 -7.38 11.52 -0.65
N TYR A 55 -8.32 10.64 -0.26
CA TYR A 55 -7.98 9.32 0.25
C TYR A 55 -7.18 8.50 -0.78
N ILE A 56 -7.62 8.48 -2.04
CA ILE A 56 -6.91 7.76 -3.11
C ILE A 56 -5.49 8.31 -3.30
N SER A 57 -5.31 9.64 -3.34
CA SER A 57 -3.96 10.23 -3.45
C SER A 57 -3.04 9.81 -2.31
N HIS A 58 -3.55 9.80 -1.07
CA HIS A 58 -2.76 9.36 0.08
C HIS A 58 -2.37 7.87 0.00
N THR A 59 -3.27 7.01 -0.52
CA THR A 59 -2.93 5.59 -0.72
C THR A 59 -1.84 5.40 -1.77
N LYS A 60 -1.81 6.21 -2.83
CA LYS A 60 -0.74 6.17 -3.85
C LYS A 60 0.61 6.53 -3.23
N THR A 61 0.69 7.64 -2.50
CA THR A 61 1.93 8.04 -1.82
C THR A 61 2.38 6.98 -0.81
N THR A 62 1.44 6.40 -0.05
CA THR A 62 1.75 5.36 0.94
C THR A 62 2.32 4.11 0.28
N GLU A 63 1.80 3.69 -0.88
CA GLU A 63 2.36 2.58 -1.67
C GLU A 63 3.83 2.84 -2.00
N ALA A 64 4.13 3.97 -2.64
CA ALA A 64 5.50 4.29 -3.02
C ALA A 64 6.44 4.28 -1.81
N VAL A 65 6.03 4.92 -0.71
CA VAL A 65 6.81 5.01 0.54
C VAL A 65 7.08 3.61 1.12
N SER A 66 6.06 2.75 1.22
CA SER A 66 6.23 1.42 1.79
C SER A 66 7.10 0.51 0.92
N GLU A 67 6.91 0.57 -0.40
CA GLU A 67 7.61 -0.31 -1.33
C GLU A 67 9.08 0.10 -1.52
N VAL A 68 9.40 1.40 -1.58
CA VAL A 68 10.82 1.83 -1.61
C VAL A 68 11.54 1.54 -0.30
N ALA A 69 10.85 1.65 0.85
CA ALA A 69 11.42 1.25 2.13
C ALA A 69 11.69 -0.26 2.20
N ALA A 70 10.79 -1.09 1.65
CA ALA A 70 11.00 -2.53 1.53
C ALA A 70 12.21 -2.85 0.64
N LEU A 71 12.37 -2.17 -0.51
CA LEU A 71 13.55 -2.28 -1.36
C LEU A 71 14.84 -1.89 -0.61
N GLY A 72 14.82 -0.79 0.10
CA GLY A 72 15.97 -0.33 0.90
C GLY A 72 16.37 -1.35 1.96
N LYS A 73 15.39 -1.93 2.67
CA LYS A 73 15.63 -2.97 3.67
C LYS A 73 16.24 -4.23 3.04
N GLY A 74 15.68 -4.71 1.93
CA GLY A 74 16.22 -5.88 1.23
C GLY A 74 17.64 -5.66 0.71
N ALA A 75 17.94 -4.45 0.23
CA ALA A 75 19.28 -4.08 -0.22
C ALA A 75 20.28 -4.04 0.93
N ALA A 76 19.88 -3.49 2.09
CA ALA A 76 20.72 -3.45 3.27
C ALA A 76 21.03 -4.87 3.81
N GLU A 77 20.02 -5.74 3.87
CA GLU A 77 20.17 -7.13 4.28
C GLU A 77 21.11 -7.91 3.33
N TYR A 78 20.96 -7.73 2.02
CA TYR A 78 21.86 -8.35 1.05
C TYR A 78 23.31 -7.89 1.24
N TYR A 79 23.53 -6.58 1.41
CA TYR A 79 24.87 -6.02 1.59
C TYR A 79 25.54 -6.59 2.85
N ASP A 80 24.82 -6.63 3.97
CA ASP A 80 25.32 -7.09 5.26
C ASP A 80 25.68 -8.59 5.26
N THR A 81 24.95 -9.39 4.49
CA THR A 81 25.16 -10.84 4.38
C THR A 81 26.12 -11.26 3.27
N SER A 82 26.54 -10.31 2.41
CA SER A 82 27.38 -10.58 1.24
C SER A 82 28.81 -11.09 1.57
N ASP A 83 29.24 -10.98 2.84
CA ASP A 83 30.49 -11.59 3.34
C ASP A 83 30.52 -13.11 3.23
N SER A 84 29.35 -13.74 3.31
CA SER A 84 29.21 -15.20 3.28
C SER A 84 29.52 -15.79 1.90
N ALA A 85 29.44 -14.99 0.84
CA ALA A 85 29.74 -15.38 -0.52
C ALA A 85 31.23 -15.25 -0.89
N GLN A 86 32.07 -14.75 0.03
CA GLN A 86 33.49 -14.49 -0.22
C GLN A 86 34.36 -15.75 -0.02
N PRO A 87 35.52 -15.84 -0.70
CA PRO A 87 36.40 -17.02 -0.63
C PRO A 87 36.79 -17.42 0.81
N ALA A 88 36.91 -18.73 1.05
CA ALA A 88 37.40 -19.26 2.31
C ALA A 88 38.83 -18.74 2.60
N GLY A 89 39.09 -18.33 3.84
CA GLY A 89 40.38 -17.79 4.27
C GLY A 89 40.57 -16.27 4.07
N ALA A 90 39.61 -15.57 3.44
CA ALA A 90 39.66 -14.11 3.38
C ALA A 90 39.53 -13.49 4.78
N THR A 91 40.37 -12.49 5.07
CA THR A 91 40.28 -11.73 6.33
C THR A 91 38.95 -10.97 6.39
N VAL A 92 38.48 -10.64 7.60
CA VAL A 92 37.24 -9.87 7.79
C VAL A 92 37.30 -8.54 7.02
N ALA A 93 38.45 -7.87 7.02
CA ALA A 93 38.64 -6.62 6.29
C ALA A 93 38.53 -6.83 4.76
N ALA A 94 39.12 -7.90 4.22
CA ALA A 94 39.01 -8.21 2.79
C ALA A 94 37.57 -8.54 2.38
N LYS A 95 36.83 -9.31 3.20
CA LYS A 95 35.42 -9.60 2.96
C LYS A 95 34.58 -8.32 2.92
N ARG A 96 34.76 -7.45 3.91
CA ARG A 96 34.08 -6.14 3.97
C ARG A 96 34.40 -5.25 2.77
N ALA A 97 35.65 -5.24 2.31
CA ALA A 97 36.05 -4.49 1.11
C ALA A 97 35.39 -5.01 -0.18
N MET A 98 34.97 -6.28 -0.22
CA MET A 98 34.32 -6.93 -1.36
C MET A 98 32.79 -6.93 -1.27
N ARG A 99 32.19 -6.41 -0.18
CA ARG A 99 30.72 -6.30 -0.05
C ARG A 99 30.15 -5.47 -1.19
N ARG A 100 28.95 -5.83 -1.62
CA ARG A 100 28.25 -5.13 -2.71
C ARG A 100 26.75 -5.29 -2.55
N PHE A 101 26.02 -4.37 -3.15
CA PHE A 101 24.59 -4.52 -3.37
C PHE A 101 24.31 -5.51 -4.53
N PRO A 102 23.07 -5.99 -4.69
CA PRO A 102 22.64 -6.69 -5.90
C PRO A 102 22.93 -5.85 -7.15
N ALA A 103 22.99 -6.48 -8.32
CA ALA A 103 23.16 -5.73 -9.56
C ALA A 103 21.98 -4.78 -9.82
N SER A 104 22.21 -3.66 -10.50
CA SER A 104 21.12 -2.78 -10.96
C SER A 104 20.08 -3.56 -11.76
N SER A 105 18.80 -3.22 -11.58
CA SER A 105 17.72 -3.72 -12.42
C SER A 105 17.95 -3.29 -13.87
N LYS A 106 17.80 -4.22 -14.82
CA LYS A 106 17.90 -3.91 -16.26
C LYS A 106 16.78 -2.99 -16.71
N ASP A 107 15.57 -3.29 -16.25
CA ASP A 107 14.34 -2.56 -16.55
C ASP A 107 13.57 -2.32 -15.25
N SER A 108 12.68 -1.34 -15.25
CA SER A 108 11.69 -1.22 -14.17
C SER A 108 10.63 -2.32 -14.27
N VAL A 109 9.83 -2.49 -13.21
CA VAL A 109 8.61 -3.28 -13.26
C VAL A 109 7.42 -2.37 -12.94
N PRO A 110 6.49 -2.15 -13.90
CA PRO A 110 6.55 -2.59 -15.31
C PRO A 110 7.73 -2.01 -16.10
N ALA A 111 8.08 -2.66 -17.20
CA ALA A 111 9.17 -2.25 -18.08
C ALA A 111 8.83 -0.96 -18.84
N ASP A 112 7.57 -0.78 -19.26
CA ASP A 112 7.08 0.47 -19.82
C ASP A 112 6.44 1.33 -18.72
N PRO A 113 7.01 2.51 -18.40
CA PRO A 113 6.41 3.41 -17.41
C PRO A 113 5.02 3.94 -17.81
N LEU A 114 4.63 3.86 -19.09
CA LEU A 114 3.28 4.20 -19.54
C LEU A 114 2.21 3.23 -19.00
N ASP A 115 2.60 2.05 -18.54
CA ASP A 115 1.69 1.07 -17.98
C ASP A 115 1.14 1.46 -16.60
N VAL A 116 1.76 2.43 -15.92
CA VAL A 116 1.25 2.99 -14.66
C VAL A 116 0.66 4.39 -14.82
N ARG A 117 0.57 4.90 -16.05
CA ARG A 117 0.09 6.27 -16.33
C ARG A 117 -1.41 6.39 -16.09
N GLY A 118 -1.80 7.08 -15.02
CA GLY A 118 -3.20 7.30 -14.62
C GLY A 118 -3.99 6.01 -14.33
N LYS A 119 -3.32 4.86 -14.24
CA LYS A 119 -3.93 3.52 -14.11
C LYS A 119 -3.07 2.62 -13.22
N ARG A 120 -3.65 1.52 -12.74
CA ARG A 120 -2.90 0.49 -12.01
C ARG A 120 -2.34 -0.54 -12.96
N TYR A 121 -1.12 -0.99 -12.71
CA TYR A 121 -0.52 -2.14 -13.36
C TYR A 121 -0.59 -3.36 -12.44
N GLN A 122 -0.90 -4.53 -12.96
CA GLN A 122 -0.81 -5.78 -12.19
C GLN A 122 0.42 -6.54 -12.65
N SER A 123 1.45 -6.60 -11.79
CA SER A 123 2.62 -7.42 -12.05
C SER A 123 2.34 -8.89 -11.74
N SER A 124 3.14 -9.76 -12.36
CA SER A 124 3.16 -11.19 -12.14
C SER A 124 4.37 -11.58 -11.28
N SER A 125 4.34 -12.76 -10.67
CA SER A 125 5.50 -13.28 -9.92
C SER A 125 6.75 -13.45 -10.79
N ALA A 126 6.57 -13.63 -12.11
CA ALA A 126 7.68 -13.76 -13.05
C ALA A 126 8.47 -12.46 -13.23
N ASP A 127 7.81 -11.30 -13.08
CA ASP A 127 8.46 -9.99 -13.18
C ASP A 127 9.50 -9.78 -12.07
N TRP A 128 9.24 -10.40 -10.90
CA TRP A 128 10.05 -10.32 -9.69
C TRP A 128 10.99 -11.52 -9.48
N ALA A 129 10.98 -12.50 -10.38
CA ALA A 129 11.77 -13.74 -10.22
C ALA A 129 13.25 -13.58 -10.59
N ARG A 130 13.61 -12.47 -11.24
CA ARG A 130 14.97 -12.21 -11.76
C ARG A 130 15.74 -11.24 -10.85
N SER A 131 17.06 -11.20 -11.03
CA SER A 131 17.91 -10.20 -10.36
C SER A 131 17.50 -8.79 -10.78
N PRO A 132 17.49 -7.80 -9.87
CA PRO A 132 17.84 -7.91 -8.44
C PRO A 132 16.69 -8.32 -7.52
N TRP A 133 15.46 -8.38 -8.02
CA TRP A 133 14.25 -8.57 -7.22
C TRP A 133 14.29 -9.80 -6.32
N LYS A 134 14.76 -10.92 -6.86
CA LYS A 134 14.93 -12.17 -6.09
C LYS A 134 15.95 -12.03 -4.96
N GLU A 135 17.04 -11.31 -5.18
CA GLU A 135 18.11 -11.08 -4.21
C GLU A 135 17.67 -10.12 -3.10
N LEU A 136 16.82 -9.16 -3.45
CA LEU A 136 16.21 -8.20 -2.54
C LEU A 136 15.02 -8.78 -1.75
N GLY A 137 14.54 -9.97 -2.11
CA GLY A 137 13.30 -10.52 -1.57
C GLY A 137 12.07 -9.65 -1.88
N PHE A 138 12.11 -8.90 -2.98
CA PHE A 138 11.11 -7.90 -3.32
C PHE A 138 10.13 -8.42 -4.37
N SER A 139 8.84 -8.22 -4.12
CA SER A 139 7.77 -8.48 -5.09
C SER A 139 6.52 -7.70 -4.70
N VAL A 140 5.81 -7.17 -5.69
CA VAL A 140 4.52 -6.50 -5.47
C VAL A 140 3.41 -7.42 -5.96
N ALA A 141 2.52 -7.84 -5.06
CA ALA A 141 1.42 -8.75 -5.40
C ALA A 141 0.14 -8.02 -5.82
N GLN A 142 -0.06 -6.80 -5.33
CA GLN A 142 -1.24 -5.99 -5.59
C GLN A 142 -1.06 -5.12 -6.85
N PRO A 143 -2.16 -4.63 -7.46
CA PRO A 143 -2.05 -3.68 -8.55
C PRO A 143 -1.35 -2.39 -8.08
N GLN A 144 -0.28 -2.01 -8.77
CA GLN A 144 0.65 -0.93 -8.41
C GLN A 144 0.42 0.35 -9.23
N TYR A 145 0.68 1.51 -8.63
CA TYR A 145 0.65 2.83 -9.30
C TYR A 145 2.03 3.33 -9.74
N TYR A 146 3.09 2.63 -9.37
CA TYR A 146 4.47 3.03 -9.66
C TYR A 146 5.22 1.92 -10.39
N ALA A 147 6.18 2.33 -11.21
CA ALA A 147 7.21 1.46 -11.75
C ALA A 147 8.42 1.45 -10.81
N TYR A 148 8.82 0.26 -10.38
CA TYR A 148 9.92 0.07 -9.44
C TYR A 148 11.22 -0.25 -10.18
N SER A 149 12.32 0.37 -9.75
CA SER A 149 13.67 0.12 -10.27
C SER A 149 14.69 0.12 -9.13
N PHE A 150 15.82 -0.54 -9.33
CA PHE A 150 16.92 -0.60 -8.37
C PHE A 150 18.23 -0.28 -9.06
N THR A 151 19.02 0.62 -8.48
CA THR A 151 20.36 0.95 -9.00
C THR A 151 21.40 0.71 -7.94
N SER A 152 22.56 0.18 -8.33
CA SER A 152 23.70 -0.05 -7.46
C SER A 152 25.01 0.29 -8.16
N GLU A 153 25.99 0.76 -7.41
CA GLU A 153 27.36 0.96 -7.88
C GLU A 153 28.38 0.76 -6.75
N GLY A 154 29.65 0.64 -7.12
CA GLY A 154 30.74 0.51 -6.16
C GLY A 154 30.78 -0.81 -5.38
N THR A 155 31.73 -0.90 -4.46
CA THR A 155 31.95 -2.05 -3.56
C THR A 155 32.52 -1.55 -2.23
N GLY A 156 32.48 -2.40 -1.21
CA GLY A 156 32.92 -2.09 0.14
C GLY A 156 32.28 -0.81 0.65
N PHE A 157 33.07 0.05 1.28
CA PHE A 157 32.61 1.34 1.83
C PHE A 157 32.22 2.38 0.76
N GLN A 158 32.55 2.14 -0.51
CA GLN A 158 32.18 3.03 -1.63
C GLN A 158 30.93 2.53 -2.35
N ALA A 159 30.33 1.42 -1.90
CA ALA A 159 29.10 0.92 -2.48
C ALA A 159 27.96 1.92 -2.26
N GLN A 160 27.08 2.06 -3.23
CA GLN A 160 25.86 2.86 -3.12
C GLN A 160 24.73 2.13 -3.84
N ALA A 161 23.51 2.26 -3.32
CA ALA A 161 22.33 1.78 -4.00
C ALA A 161 21.14 2.73 -3.82
N LYS A 162 20.12 2.57 -4.67
CA LYS A 162 18.84 3.27 -4.58
C LYS A 162 17.70 2.33 -4.94
N GLY A 163 16.69 2.26 -4.08
CA GLY A 163 15.37 1.72 -4.42
C GLY A 163 14.49 2.87 -4.89
N ILE A 164 13.90 2.75 -6.08
CA ILE A 164 13.25 3.87 -6.77
C ILE A 164 11.84 3.47 -7.24
N ALA A 165 10.86 4.33 -7.00
CA ALA A 165 9.50 4.25 -7.53
C ALA A 165 9.20 5.48 -8.40
N ARG A 166 8.65 5.27 -9.60
CA ARG A 166 8.26 6.35 -10.54
C ARG A 166 6.85 6.15 -11.06
N GLY A 167 6.01 7.18 -11.04
CA GLY A 167 4.63 7.08 -11.53
C GLY A 167 4.09 8.42 -12.02
N ASP A 168 3.29 8.38 -13.09
CA ASP A 168 2.48 9.52 -13.58
C ASP A 168 1.03 9.29 -13.11
N LEU A 169 0.70 9.82 -11.93
CA LEU A 169 -0.50 9.43 -11.20
C LEU A 169 -1.79 10.05 -11.74
N ASN A 170 -1.68 11.15 -12.48
CA ASN A 170 -2.79 11.89 -13.08
C ASN A 170 -2.82 11.85 -14.62
N GLY A 171 -1.78 11.28 -15.24
CA GLY A 171 -1.68 11.12 -16.68
C GLY A 171 -1.24 12.37 -17.43
N ASN A 172 -0.61 13.35 -16.78
CA ASN A 172 -0.19 14.61 -17.41
C ASN A 172 1.19 14.53 -18.11
N GLY A 173 1.95 13.45 -17.92
CA GLY A 173 3.29 13.25 -18.46
C GLY A 173 4.43 13.57 -17.50
N THR A 174 4.15 14.24 -16.38
CA THR A 174 5.07 14.47 -15.25
C THR A 174 5.06 13.25 -14.33
N ARG A 175 6.23 12.81 -13.88
CA ARG A 175 6.36 11.62 -13.04
C ARG A 175 6.80 12.02 -11.64
N SER A 176 6.02 11.64 -10.64
CA SER A 176 6.51 11.66 -9.26
C SER A 176 7.54 10.57 -9.07
N MET A 177 8.64 10.91 -8.40
CA MET A 177 9.72 9.99 -8.06
C MET A 177 9.91 9.94 -6.55
N PHE A 178 9.97 8.72 -6.03
CA PHE A 178 10.29 8.41 -4.64
C PHE A 178 11.51 7.51 -4.64
N TYR A 179 12.50 7.80 -3.81
CA TYR A 179 13.61 6.88 -3.63
C TYR A 179 14.21 6.93 -2.23
N VAL A 180 14.84 5.82 -1.85
CA VAL A 180 15.69 5.75 -0.65
C VAL A 180 17.12 5.44 -1.09
N PRO A 181 18.12 6.25 -0.70
CA PRO A 181 19.51 5.90 -0.87
C PRO A 181 19.93 4.85 0.18
N ILE A 182 20.81 3.94 -0.20
CA ILE A 182 21.41 2.94 0.70
C ILE A 182 22.92 3.07 0.58
N THR A 183 23.60 3.31 1.71
CA THR A 183 25.05 3.46 1.77
C THR A 183 25.65 2.70 2.95
N PRO A 184 26.87 2.19 2.86
CA PRO A 184 27.58 1.61 3.99
C PRO A 184 27.86 2.65 5.08
N GLY A 185 27.57 2.29 6.32
CA GLY A 185 27.97 3.02 7.52
C GLY A 185 29.44 2.81 7.87
N ALA A 186 29.91 3.54 8.88
CA ALA A 186 31.30 3.45 9.36
C ALA A 186 31.65 2.06 9.94
N ASP A 187 30.64 1.32 10.39
CA ASP A 187 30.73 -0.05 10.89
C ASP A 187 30.66 -1.12 9.79
N ALA A 188 30.59 -0.69 8.52
CA ALA A 188 30.37 -1.50 7.34
C ALA A 188 28.98 -2.15 7.27
N HIS A 189 27.99 -1.71 8.07
CA HIS A 189 26.60 -2.11 7.88
C HIS A 189 25.88 -1.16 6.93
N ALA A 190 25.01 -1.67 6.07
CA ALA A 190 24.24 -0.82 5.18
C ALA A 190 23.20 0.00 5.94
N LEU A 191 23.19 1.30 5.68
CA LEU A 191 22.24 2.27 6.21
C LEU A 191 21.24 2.65 5.13
N VAL A 192 19.95 2.53 5.43
CA VAL A 192 18.87 3.07 4.59
C VAL A 192 18.69 4.54 4.96
N GLY A 193 18.92 5.42 3.99
CA GLY A 193 18.76 6.85 4.16
C GLY A 193 17.31 7.29 4.18
N ASN A 194 17.10 8.60 4.36
CA ASN A 194 15.77 9.18 4.35
C ASN A 194 15.13 9.06 2.98
N LEU A 195 13.80 8.94 2.96
CA LEU A 195 13.01 9.04 1.75
C LEU A 195 13.26 10.40 1.08
N VAL A 196 13.54 10.37 -0.21
CA VAL A 196 13.63 11.53 -1.07
C VAL A 196 12.48 11.50 -2.06
N THR A 197 11.83 12.65 -2.23
CA THR A 197 10.70 12.86 -3.13
C THR A 197 11.06 13.95 -4.12
N GLU A 198 10.93 13.66 -5.41
CA GLU A 198 11.11 14.61 -6.51
C GLU A 198 9.83 14.65 -7.33
N ASP A 199 9.42 15.87 -7.72
CA ASP A 199 8.18 16.12 -8.47
C ASP A 199 6.95 15.42 -7.88
N SER A 200 6.83 15.44 -6.55
CA SER A 200 5.66 14.94 -5.84
C SER A 200 4.46 15.82 -6.18
N GLU A 201 3.45 15.26 -6.85
CA GLU A 201 2.21 15.96 -7.22
C GLU A 201 1.28 16.25 -6.01
N GLU A 202 1.85 16.58 -4.84
CA GLU A 202 1.11 17.06 -3.67
C GLU A 202 0.92 18.59 -3.69
#